data_AF-A0A1S8AYA6-F1
#
_entry.id   AF-A0A1S8AYA6-F1
#
_cell.length_a   1.000
_cell.length_b   1.000
_cell.length_c   1.000
_cell.angle_alpha   90.00
_cell.angle_beta   90.00
_cell.angle_gamma   90.00
#
_symmetry.space_group_name_H-M   'P 1'
#
loop_
_entity.id
_entity.type
_entity.pdbx_description
1 polymer ?
#
loop_
_entity_poly.entity_id
_entity_poly.type
_entity_poly.pdbx_seq_one_letter_code
_entity_poly.pdbx_strand_id
1 'polypeptide(L)'
;MNDDRERWNERYEDGDREPRDDPIPILERRIETLPDGRALDVATGTGRNALFLADHGYDVDAVDVSDEAIATARERAAERGLEVDWTRADVAEFEPEPGRYDLIVVSYFSGLEHLPALKEALAPGGVLAYEHHLRSRDPVAGPSTDRHRYRSNDLLRACLDLTVLSYTERRRPTDDGEPVAVATLLARRSSGGTQSYPFVPDDALEP
;
A
#
# COMPACT_ATOMS: atom_id res chain seq x y z
N MET A 1 4.30 -15.51 -17.92
CA MET A 1 3.84 -15.56 -16.52
C MET A 1 4.75 -16.46 -15.67
N ASN A 2 6.09 -16.33 -15.75
CA ASN A 2 6.99 -17.10 -14.85
C ASN A 2 8.20 -16.29 -14.35
N ASP A 3 8.46 -15.11 -14.91
CA ASP A 3 9.63 -14.27 -14.57
C ASP A 3 9.45 -13.51 -13.24
N ASP A 4 8.22 -13.04 -12.95
CA ASP A 4 7.97 -12.19 -11.77
C ASP A 4 8.02 -12.97 -10.45
N ARG A 5 7.47 -14.18 -10.43
CA ARG A 5 7.49 -15.06 -9.25
C ARG A 5 8.91 -15.47 -8.88
N GLU A 6 9.66 -16.02 -9.84
CA GLU A 6 11.04 -16.47 -9.64
C GLU A 6 11.90 -15.30 -9.14
N ARG A 7 11.83 -14.15 -9.81
CA ARG A 7 12.55 -12.93 -9.43
C ARG A 7 12.23 -12.44 -8.02
N TRP A 8 10.97 -12.49 -7.59
CA TRP A 8 10.59 -12.03 -6.26
C TRP A 8 10.93 -13.04 -5.17
N ASN A 9 10.80 -14.35 -5.43
CA ASN A 9 11.26 -15.39 -4.51
C ASN A 9 12.77 -15.25 -4.25
N GLU A 10 13.59 -15.19 -5.30
CA GLU A 10 15.05 -15.00 -5.17
C GLU A 10 15.38 -13.77 -4.31
N ARG A 11 14.69 -12.65 -4.53
CA ARG A 11 14.91 -11.43 -3.77
C ARG A 11 14.58 -11.55 -2.27
N TYR A 12 13.59 -12.35 -1.91
CA TYR A 12 13.24 -12.59 -0.50
C TYR A 12 14.14 -13.66 0.13
N GLU A 13 14.55 -14.70 -0.62
CA GLU A 13 15.48 -15.73 -0.17
C GLU A 13 16.89 -15.17 0.13
N ASP A 14 17.39 -14.28 -0.73
CA ASP A 14 18.73 -13.69 -0.58
C ASP A 14 18.84 -12.73 0.63
N GLY A 15 17.73 -12.48 1.34
CA GLY A 15 17.70 -11.55 2.48
C GLY A 15 17.89 -10.09 2.07
N ASP A 16 17.80 -9.81 0.76
CA ASP A 16 18.02 -8.50 0.13
C ASP A 16 17.03 -7.43 0.64
N ARG A 17 16.00 -7.87 1.38
CA ARG A 17 15.13 -7.05 2.22
C ARG A 17 14.85 -7.76 3.54
N GLU A 18 15.49 -7.31 4.61
CA GLU A 18 15.04 -7.66 5.96
C GLU A 18 13.55 -7.29 6.12
N PRO A 19 12.73 -8.19 6.70
CA PRO A 19 11.33 -7.90 6.97
C PRO A 19 11.22 -6.62 7.81
N ARG A 20 10.50 -5.63 7.29
CA ARG A 20 10.22 -4.41 8.04
C ARG A 20 8.98 -4.62 8.89
N ASP A 21 9.02 -4.16 10.13
CA ASP A 21 7.87 -4.21 11.04
C ASP A 21 6.94 -3.02 10.86
N ASP A 22 7.50 -1.83 10.58
CA ASP A 22 6.69 -0.62 10.49
C ASP A 22 5.88 -0.56 9.19
N PRO A 23 4.58 -0.20 9.26
CA PRO A 23 3.76 0.02 8.08
C PRO A 23 4.25 1.24 7.29
N ILE A 24 3.62 1.52 6.14
CA ILE A 24 3.83 2.83 5.51
C ILE A 24 3.40 3.95 6.47
N PRO A 25 4.16 5.07 6.57
CA PRO A 25 3.93 6.09 7.60
C PRO A 25 2.53 6.70 7.61
N ILE A 26 1.85 6.65 6.47
CA ILE A 26 0.50 7.22 6.35
C ILE A 26 -0.56 6.36 7.04
N LEU A 27 -0.38 5.04 7.10
CA LEU A 27 -1.29 4.16 7.84
C LEU A 27 -1.15 4.44 9.33
N GLU A 28 0.07 4.41 9.86
CA GLU A 28 0.34 4.71 11.27
C GLU A 28 -0.24 6.07 11.70
N ARG A 29 -0.06 7.12 10.88
CA ARG A 29 -0.57 8.47 11.18
C ARG A 29 -2.09 8.60 11.09
N ARG A 30 -2.77 7.76 10.31
CA ARG A 30 -4.18 7.96 9.95
C ARG A 30 -5.10 6.83 10.39
N ILE A 31 -4.59 5.75 10.97
CA ILE A 31 -5.36 4.54 11.28
C ILE A 31 -6.67 4.85 12.02
N GLU A 32 -6.60 5.69 13.05
CA GLU A 32 -7.76 6.15 13.85
C GLU A 32 -8.81 6.97 13.07
N THR A 33 -8.48 7.42 11.85
CA THR A 33 -9.35 8.22 10.98
C THR A 33 -9.75 7.49 9.70
N LEU A 34 -9.21 6.30 9.47
CA LEU A 34 -9.58 5.43 8.36
C LEU A 34 -10.87 4.69 8.70
N PRO A 35 -11.64 4.25 7.68
CA PRO A 35 -12.79 3.40 7.95
C PRO A 35 -12.34 2.06 8.52
N ASP A 36 -13.03 1.56 9.54
CA ASP A 36 -12.91 0.18 10.01
C ASP A 36 -13.51 -0.79 8.99
N GLY A 37 -13.20 -2.08 9.13
CA GLY A 37 -13.85 -3.15 8.36
C GLY A 37 -12.85 -4.04 7.64
N ARG A 38 -13.09 -4.28 6.36
CA ARG A 38 -12.26 -5.19 5.55
C ARG A 38 -11.17 -4.44 4.80
N ALA A 39 -9.94 -4.93 4.90
CA ALA A 39 -8.78 -4.35 4.21
C ALA A 39 -8.16 -5.31 3.18
N LEU A 40 -7.62 -4.75 2.10
CA LEU A 40 -6.78 -5.45 1.13
C LEU A 40 -5.35 -4.87 1.12
N ASP A 41 -4.33 -5.69 1.35
CA ASP A 41 -2.92 -5.32 1.14
C ASP A 41 -2.40 -5.95 -0.16
N VAL A 42 -2.18 -5.10 -1.18
CA VAL A 42 -1.78 -5.51 -2.54
C VAL A 42 -0.26 -5.55 -2.66
N ALA A 43 0.27 -6.68 -3.17
CA ALA A 43 1.70 -6.96 -3.21
C ALA A 43 2.31 -6.79 -1.80
N THR A 44 1.73 -7.52 -0.85
CA THR A 44 1.94 -7.38 0.60
C THR A 44 3.40 -7.65 1.03
N GLY A 45 4.17 -8.36 0.22
CA GLY A 45 5.51 -8.83 0.57
C GLY A 45 5.48 -9.67 1.84
N THR A 46 6.34 -9.34 2.80
CA THR A 46 6.39 -10.03 4.10
C THR A 46 5.31 -9.59 5.08
N GLY A 47 4.31 -8.81 4.64
CA GLY A 47 3.09 -8.58 5.41
C GLY A 47 3.08 -7.37 6.33
N ARG A 48 4.03 -6.43 6.24
CA ARG A 48 4.13 -5.33 7.23
C ARG A 48 2.87 -4.49 7.39
N ASN A 49 2.16 -4.19 6.29
CA ASN A 49 0.92 -3.40 6.37
C ASN A 49 -0.24 -4.32 6.78
N ALA A 50 -0.34 -5.50 6.17
CA ALA A 50 -1.36 -6.50 6.53
C ALA A 50 -1.36 -6.82 8.04
N LEU A 51 -0.19 -7.08 8.63
CA LEU A 51 -0.04 -7.35 10.06
C LEU A 51 -0.40 -6.14 10.92
N PHE A 52 0.02 -4.94 10.52
CA PHE A 52 -0.36 -3.71 11.23
C PHE A 52 -1.88 -3.50 11.22
N LEU A 53 -2.54 -3.73 10.09
CA LEU A 53 -4.00 -3.59 9.97
C LEU A 53 -4.73 -4.66 10.80
N ALA A 54 -4.28 -5.92 10.76
CA ALA A 54 -4.86 -6.99 11.56
C ALA A 54 -4.75 -6.70 13.07
N ASP A 55 -3.62 -6.14 13.52
CA ASP A 55 -3.41 -5.71 14.91
C ASP A 55 -4.37 -4.57 15.32
N HIS A 56 -4.84 -3.78 14.37
CA HIS A 56 -5.85 -2.73 14.57
C HIS A 56 -7.29 -3.21 14.30
N GLY A 57 -7.52 -4.52 14.23
CA GLY A 57 -8.86 -5.12 14.18
C GLY A 57 -9.49 -5.18 12.79
N TYR A 58 -8.74 -4.93 11.71
CA TYR A 58 -9.22 -5.14 10.35
C TYR A 58 -9.32 -6.63 10.02
N ASP A 59 -10.31 -6.97 9.19
CA ASP A 59 -10.38 -8.26 8.50
C ASP A 59 -9.54 -8.14 7.21
N VAL A 60 -8.36 -8.77 7.18
CA VAL A 60 -7.33 -8.47 6.17
C VAL A 60 -7.22 -9.59 5.14
N ASP A 61 -7.45 -9.24 3.88
CA ASP A 61 -6.99 -10.02 2.73
C ASP A 61 -5.63 -9.47 2.27
N ALA A 62 -4.66 -10.35 2.01
CA ALA A 62 -3.33 -9.95 1.58
C ALA A 62 -2.85 -10.79 0.40
N VAL A 63 -2.37 -10.15 -0.67
CA VAL A 63 -1.98 -10.82 -1.92
C VAL A 63 -0.54 -10.52 -2.29
N ASP A 64 0.22 -11.56 -2.64
CA ASP A 64 1.55 -11.43 -3.24
C ASP A 64 1.82 -12.57 -4.23
N VAL A 65 2.72 -12.33 -5.19
CA VAL A 65 3.12 -13.33 -6.18
C VAL A 65 4.16 -14.31 -5.60
N SER A 66 4.91 -13.88 -4.58
CA SER A 66 6.01 -14.64 -3.98
C SER A 66 5.51 -15.62 -2.91
N ASP A 67 5.88 -16.89 -3.07
CA ASP A 67 5.61 -17.93 -2.08
C ASP A 67 6.41 -17.67 -0.79
N GLU A 68 7.67 -17.28 -0.93
CA GLU A 68 8.61 -17.04 0.17
C GLU A 68 8.18 -15.85 1.02
N ALA A 69 7.72 -14.77 0.37
CA ALA A 69 7.18 -13.60 1.06
C ALA A 69 5.95 -13.97 1.90
N ILE A 70 5.02 -14.75 1.32
CA ILE A 70 3.81 -15.21 2.00
C ILE A 70 4.13 -16.19 3.14
N ALA A 71 5.09 -17.09 2.95
CA ALA A 71 5.55 -18.00 4.00
C ALA A 71 6.09 -17.21 5.20
N THR A 72 7.00 -16.26 4.94
CA THR A 72 7.54 -15.35 5.96
C THR A 72 6.43 -14.53 6.64
N ALA A 73 5.48 -14.00 5.87
CA ALA A 73 4.36 -13.23 6.42
C ALA A 73 3.46 -14.05 7.34
N ARG A 74 3.20 -15.32 6.99
CA ARG A 74 2.43 -16.26 7.81
C ARG A 74 3.12 -16.59 9.12
N GLU A 75 4.43 -16.82 9.10
CA GLU A 75 5.21 -17.06 10.32
C GLU A 75 5.13 -15.85 11.26
N ARG A 76 5.33 -14.63 10.73
CA ARG A 76 5.22 -13.38 11.48
C ARG A 76 3.81 -13.15 12.04
N ALA A 77 2.76 -13.49 11.29
CA ALA A 77 1.38 -13.46 11.78
C ALA A 77 1.18 -14.42 12.95
N ALA A 78 1.64 -15.66 12.83
CA ALA A 78 1.52 -16.69 13.86
C ALA A 78 2.25 -16.30 15.16
N GLU A 79 3.45 -15.72 15.05
CA GLU A 79 4.22 -15.22 16.20
C GLU A 79 3.47 -14.12 16.98
N ARG A 80 2.64 -13.33 16.30
CA ARG A 80 1.84 -12.24 16.90
C ARG A 80 0.42 -12.67 17.27
N GLY A 81 0.01 -13.88 16.90
CA GLY A 81 -1.37 -14.34 17.08
C GLY A 81 -2.39 -13.58 16.23
N LEU A 82 -1.97 -13.09 15.06
CA LEU A 82 -2.81 -12.33 14.12
C LEU A 82 -3.34 -13.23 13.00
N GLU A 83 -4.59 -12.99 12.60
CA GLU A 83 -5.24 -13.68 11.48
C GLU A 83 -5.27 -12.79 10.24
N VAL A 84 -4.82 -13.33 9.09
CA VAL A 84 -4.81 -12.65 7.79
C VAL A 84 -5.09 -13.70 6.71
N ASP A 85 -5.94 -13.37 5.74
CA ASP A 85 -6.25 -14.20 4.59
C ASP A 85 -5.20 -14.01 3.48
N TRP A 86 -4.19 -14.88 3.48
CA TRP A 86 -3.06 -14.82 2.54
C TRP A 86 -3.35 -15.53 1.22
N THR A 87 -3.34 -14.78 0.11
CA THR A 87 -3.51 -15.29 -1.25
C THR A 87 -2.22 -15.18 -2.06
N ARG A 88 -1.75 -16.30 -2.59
CA ARG A 88 -0.63 -16.32 -3.54
C ARG A 88 -1.13 -16.18 -4.98
N ALA A 89 -1.00 -14.99 -5.55
CA ALA A 89 -1.42 -14.68 -6.91
C ALA A 89 -0.59 -13.54 -7.51
N ASP A 90 -0.45 -13.54 -8.83
CA ASP A 90 -0.05 -12.34 -9.54
C ASP A 90 -1.16 -11.29 -9.39
N VAL A 91 -0.81 -10.05 -9.05
CA VAL A 91 -1.79 -8.95 -8.94
C VAL A 91 -2.52 -8.73 -10.27
N ALA A 92 -1.90 -9.05 -11.40
CA ALA A 92 -2.53 -9.02 -12.72
C ALA A 92 -3.62 -10.07 -12.92
N GLU A 93 -3.60 -11.15 -12.13
CA GLU A 93 -4.57 -12.25 -12.16
C GLU A 93 -5.52 -12.24 -10.96
N PHE A 94 -5.29 -11.34 -10.00
CA PHE A 94 -6.12 -11.17 -8.82
C PHE A 94 -7.29 -10.23 -9.11
N GLU A 95 -8.51 -10.76 -9.04
CA GLU A 95 -9.74 -10.01 -9.28
C GLU A 95 -10.45 -9.74 -7.94
N PRO A 96 -10.21 -8.59 -7.28
CA PRO A 96 -10.89 -8.26 -6.04
C PRO A 96 -12.37 -8.00 -6.29
N GLU A 97 -13.23 -8.52 -5.41
CA GLU A 97 -14.67 -8.37 -5.54
C GLU A 97 -15.09 -6.88 -5.46
N PRO A 98 -15.92 -6.38 -6.39
CA PRO A 98 -16.36 -4.99 -6.41
C PRO A 98 -17.08 -4.57 -5.12
N GLY A 99 -16.70 -3.43 -4.56
CA GLY A 99 -17.34 -2.86 -3.37
C GLY A 99 -17.09 -3.60 -2.04
N ARG A 100 -16.11 -4.51 -1.99
CA ARG A 100 -15.83 -5.36 -0.82
C ARG A 100 -14.98 -4.69 0.28
N TYR A 101 -14.11 -3.74 -0.08
CA TYR A 101 -13.05 -3.28 0.84
C TYR A 101 -13.26 -1.86 1.35
N ASP A 102 -13.22 -1.70 2.66
CA ASP A 102 -13.23 -0.40 3.33
C ASP A 102 -11.88 0.30 3.22
N LEU A 103 -10.79 -0.48 3.16
CA LEU A 103 -9.43 0.02 2.96
C LEU A 103 -8.67 -0.83 1.94
N ILE A 104 -7.99 -0.20 0.99
CA ILE A 104 -7.03 -0.86 0.11
C ILE A 104 -5.68 -0.17 0.25
N VAL A 105 -4.63 -0.96 0.46
CA VAL A 105 -3.26 -0.50 0.59
C VAL A 105 -2.42 -1.02 -0.57
N VAL A 106 -1.66 -0.12 -1.20
CA VAL A 106 -0.65 -0.46 -2.19
C VAL A 106 0.65 0.23 -1.80
N SER A 107 1.71 -0.53 -1.55
CA SER A 107 3.00 0.07 -1.17
C SER A 107 4.15 -0.51 -1.97
N TYR A 108 4.94 0.36 -2.61
CA TYR A 108 6.15 0.01 -3.36
C TYR A 108 5.96 -1.00 -4.51
N PHE A 109 4.72 -1.28 -4.87
CA PHE A 109 4.32 -2.00 -6.08
C PHE A 109 4.04 -0.99 -7.20
N SER A 110 4.58 -1.23 -8.39
CA SER A 110 4.31 -0.39 -9.56
C SER A 110 3.13 -0.99 -10.31
N GLY A 111 1.92 -0.50 -10.06
CA GLY A 111 0.70 -1.09 -10.61
C GLY A 111 -0.41 -0.09 -10.89
N LEU A 112 -0.11 1.03 -11.57
CA LEU A 112 -1.15 2.03 -11.92
C LEU A 112 -2.20 1.43 -12.86
N GLU A 113 -1.81 0.47 -13.70
CA GLU A 113 -2.68 -0.28 -14.59
C GLU A 113 -3.74 -1.10 -13.85
N HIS A 114 -3.50 -1.48 -12.59
CA HIS A 114 -4.44 -2.24 -11.75
C HIS A 114 -5.41 -1.34 -10.97
N LEU A 115 -5.15 -0.02 -10.93
CA LEU A 115 -5.98 0.92 -10.19
C LEU A 115 -7.47 0.89 -10.55
N PRO A 116 -7.89 0.74 -11.82
CA PRO A 116 -9.32 0.66 -12.14
C PRO A 116 -10.04 -0.44 -11.35
N ALA A 117 -9.51 -1.66 -11.33
CA ALA A 117 -10.10 -2.78 -10.58
C ALA A 117 -10.06 -2.53 -9.06
N LEU A 118 -8.94 -2.02 -8.54
CA LEU A 118 -8.81 -1.69 -7.11
C LEU A 118 -9.83 -0.62 -6.68
N LYS A 119 -10.07 0.40 -7.50
CA LYS A 119 -11.07 1.43 -7.20
C LYS A 119 -12.50 0.91 -7.24
N GLU A 120 -12.81 -0.03 -8.13
CA GLU A 120 -14.11 -0.70 -8.17
C GLU A 120 -14.33 -1.59 -6.95
N ALA A 121 -13.27 -2.19 -6.43
CA ALA A 121 -13.25 -3.03 -5.24
C ALA A 121 -13.44 -2.25 -3.92
N LEU A 122 -13.14 -0.95 -3.88
CA LEU A 122 -13.43 -0.12 -2.71
C LEU A 122 -14.94 -0.09 -2.43
N ALA A 123 -15.38 -0.34 -1.21
CA ALA A 123 -16.76 -0.07 -0.79
C ALA A 123 -17.12 1.42 -0.97
N PRO A 124 -18.42 1.79 -1.05
CA PRO A 124 -18.82 3.18 -0.98
C PRO A 124 -18.26 3.85 0.29
N GLY A 125 -17.46 4.91 0.13
CA GLY A 125 -16.76 5.56 1.25
C GLY A 125 -15.44 4.91 1.65
N GLY A 126 -15.05 3.80 1.02
CA GLY A 126 -13.76 3.14 1.22
C GLY A 126 -12.58 3.98 0.77
N VAL A 127 -11.41 3.70 1.32
CA VAL A 127 -10.18 4.49 1.15
C VAL A 127 -9.09 3.67 0.48
N LEU A 128 -8.41 4.27 -0.51
CA LEU A 128 -7.15 3.80 -1.08
C LEU A 128 -6.00 4.55 -0.43
N ALA A 129 -5.07 3.82 0.18
CA ALA A 129 -3.76 4.32 0.60
C ALA A 129 -2.67 3.80 -0.35
N TYR A 130 -1.94 4.69 -1.01
CA TYR A 130 -0.91 4.32 -1.98
C TYR A 130 0.39 5.08 -1.72
N GLU A 131 1.48 4.36 -1.48
CA GLU A 131 2.84 4.93 -1.45
C GLU A 131 3.76 4.27 -2.50
N HIS A 132 4.43 5.08 -3.32
CA HIS A 132 5.34 4.57 -4.34
C HIS A 132 6.55 5.47 -4.60
N HIS A 133 7.63 4.90 -5.14
CA HIS A 133 8.86 5.63 -5.45
C HIS A 133 8.67 6.64 -6.59
N LEU A 134 9.27 7.82 -6.42
CA LEU A 134 9.34 8.85 -7.43
C LEU A 134 10.68 8.83 -8.18
N ARG A 135 10.64 9.31 -9.41
CA ARG A 135 11.82 9.79 -10.13
C ARG A 135 12.32 11.05 -9.45
N SER A 136 13.64 11.17 -9.32
CA SER A 136 14.27 12.29 -8.62
C SER A 136 15.49 12.76 -9.39
N ARG A 137 15.72 14.09 -9.39
CA ARG A 137 16.98 14.68 -9.85
C ARG A 137 18.06 14.61 -8.77
N ASP A 138 17.64 14.57 -7.51
CA ASP A 138 18.52 14.40 -6.36
C ASP A 138 18.80 12.90 -6.11
N PRO A 139 19.95 12.53 -5.55
CA PRO A 139 20.24 11.17 -5.12
C PRO A 139 19.16 10.64 -4.18
N VAL A 140 18.66 9.43 -4.49
CA VAL A 140 17.65 8.74 -3.69
C VAL A 140 17.81 7.22 -3.75
N ALA A 141 17.55 6.58 -2.61
CA ALA A 141 17.45 5.13 -2.51
C ALA A 141 16.21 4.58 -3.26
N GLY A 142 16.12 3.24 -3.34
CA GLY A 142 15.04 2.51 -4.01
C GLY A 142 15.46 1.92 -5.36
N PRO A 143 14.52 1.65 -6.29
CA PRO A 143 14.82 1.02 -7.58
C PRO A 143 15.91 1.77 -8.36
N SER A 144 16.88 1.04 -8.87
CA SER A 144 18.02 1.59 -9.64
C SER A 144 17.64 2.15 -11.02
N THR A 145 16.39 1.94 -11.46
CA THR A 145 15.92 2.32 -12.79
C THR A 145 14.59 3.05 -12.74
N ASP A 146 14.42 4.03 -13.64
CA ASP A 146 13.22 4.86 -13.78
C ASP A 146 11.96 4.09 -14.20
N ARG A 147 12.10 2.87 -14.71
CA ARG A 147 10.98 2.01 -15.11
C ARG A 147 10.06 1.66 -13.94
N HIS A 148 10.60 1.65 -12.72
CA HIS A 148 9.92 1.30 -11.48
C HIS A 148 9.71 2.54 -10.58
N ARG A 149 9.70 3.72 -11.19
CA ARG A 149 9.54 5.01 -10.51
C ARG A 149 8.52 5.87 -11.25
N TYR A 150 7.58 6.41 -10.49
CA TYR A 150 6.56 7.33 -11.03
C TYR A 150 7.15 8.70 -11.30
N ARG A 151 6.64 9.37 -12.35
CA ARG A 151 6.89 10.79 -12.56
C ARG A 151 6.03 11.60 -11.59
N SER A 152 6.38 12.86 -11.42
CA SER A 152 5.60 13.77 -10.60
C SER A 152 4.15 13.83 -11.05
N ASN A 153 3.26 13.68 -10.07
CA ASN A 153 1.81 13.65 -10.15
C ASN A 153 1.22 12.49 -10.95
N ASP A 154 1.98 11.45 -11.32
CA ASP A 154 1.39 10.29 -12.01
C ASP A 154 0.33 9.62 -11.14
N LEU A 155 0.66 9.36 -9.87
CA LEU A 155 -0.27 8.78 -8.90
C LEU A 155 -1.47 9.69 -8.64
N LEU A 156 -1.25 11.00 -8.47
CA LEU A 156 -2.34 11.96 -8.29
C LEU A 156 -3.30 11.92 -9.48
N ARG A 157 -2.79 12.08 -10.71
CA ARG A 157 -3.60 12.09 -11.94
C ARG A 157 -4.37 10.79 -12.11
N ALA A 158 -3.75 9.68 -11.77
CA ALA A 158 -4.38 8.37 -11.84
C ALA A 158 -5.55 8.22 -10.86
N CYS A 159 -5.70 9.09 -9.85
CA CYS A 159 -6.72 8.98 -8.80
C CYS A 159 -7.65 10.19 -8.71
N LEU A 160 -7.68 11.09 -9.71
CA LEU A 160 -8.56 12.28 -9.71
C LEU A 160 -10.06 11.97 -9.89
N ASP A 161 -10.38 10.73 -10.22
CA ASP A 161 -11.74 10.17 -10.21
C ASP A 161 -12.21 9.75 -8.80
N LEU A 162 -11.30 9.68 -7.83
CA LEU A 162 -11.60 9.57 -6.41
C LEU A 162 -11.57 10.96 -5.77
N THR A 163 -12.02 11.06 -4.52
CA THR A 163 -11.71 12.24 -3.72
C THR A 163 -10.37 12.08 -3.03
N VAL A 164 -9.41 12.92 -3.42
CA VAL A 164 -8.12 13.00 -2.74
C VAL A 164 -8.28 13.63 -1.37
N LEU A 165 -8.01 12.87 -0.31
CA LEU A 165 -8.00 13.34 1.07
C LEU A 165 -6.64 13.94 1.45
N SER A 166 -5.57 13.34 0.94
CA SER A 166 -4.20 13.83 1.10
C SER A 166 -3.34 13.36 -0.07
N TYR A 167 -2.45 14.24 -0.54
CA TYR A 167 -1.42 13.90 -1.51
C TYR A 167 -0.14 14.63 -1.15
N THR A 168 0.97 13.90 -1.08
CA THR A 168 2.30 14.50 -0.86
C THR A 168 3.34 13.83 -1.74
N GLU A 169 4.26 14.62 -2.27
CA GLU A 169 5.52 14.16 -2.84
C GLU A 169 6.65 14.68 -1.97
N ARG A 170 7.45 13.79 -1.38
CA ARG A 170 8.50 14.18 -0.45
C ARG A 170 9.72 13.28 -0.54
N ARG A 171 10.87 13.81 -0.12
CA ARG A 171 12.01 12.99 0.30
C ARG A 171 11.88 12.71 1.79
N ARG A 172 12.08 11.47 2.20
CA ARG A 172 12.15 11.09 3.62
C ARG A 172 13.48 10.37 3.91
N PRO A 173 14.06 10.56 5.10
CA PRO A 173 15.27 9.84 5.50
C PRO A 173 14.99 8.33 5.55
N THR A 174 16.06 7.56 5.36
CA THR A 174 16.11 6.12 5.60
C THR A 174 17.19 5.85 6.65
N ASP A 175 17.15 4.68 7.26
CA ASP A 175 18.18 4.25 8.22
C ASP A 175 19.55 4.10 7.55
N ASP A 176 19.57 3.80 6.23
CA ASP A 176 20.76 3.65 5.40
C ASP A 176 21.40 4.99 4.97
N GLY A 177 20.82 6.12 5.38
CA GLY A 177 21.36 7.46 5.17
C GLY A 177 21.01 8.12 3.84
N GLU A 178 20.73 7.37 2.77
CA GLU A 178 20.26 7.94 1.49
C GLU A 178 18.73 8.08 1.49
N PRO A 179 18.17 9.28 1.29
CA PRO A 179 16.72 9.48 1.39
C PRO A 179 15.97 8.74 0.28
N VAL A 180 14.70 8.42 0.51
CA VAL A 180 13.79 7.96 -0.56
C VAL A 180 12.88 9.09 -0.99
N ALA A 181 12.72 9.29 -2.30
CA ALA A 181 11.63 10.11 -2.85
C ALA A 181 10.39 9.25 -3.08
N VAL A 182 9.28 9.66 -2.49
CA VAL A 182 8.00 8.93 -2.54
C VAL A 182 6.82 9.87 -2.77
N ALA A 183 5.84 9.37 -3.51
CA ALA A 183 4.49 9.93 -3.52
C ALA A 183 3.63 9.10 -2.55
N THR A 184 2.85 9.79 -1.73
CA THR A 184 1.87 9.18 -0.81
C THR A 184 0.50 9.79 -1.09
N LEU A 185 -0.51 8.95 -1.29
CA LEU A 185 -1.89 9.33 -1.55
C LEU A 185 -2.82 8.63 -0.55
N LEU A 186 -3.78 9.37 0.01
CA LEU A 186 -5.05 8.80 0.46
C LEU A 186 -6.18 9.35 -0.42
N ALA A 187 -7.02 8.46 -0.95
CA ALA A 187 -8.17 8.86 -1.74
C ALA A 187 -9.40 8.01 -1.42
N ARG A 188 -10.58 8.63 -1.40
CA ARG A 188 -11.84 8.02 -1.01
C ARG A 188 -12.74 7.77 -2.21
N ARG A 189 -13.38 6.59 -2.29
CA ARG A 189 -14.45 6.31 -3.24
C ARG A 189 -15.71 7.06 -2.82
N SER A 190 -15.95 8.20 -3.46
CA SER A 190 -17.13 9.04 -3.21
C SER A 190 -18.23 8.80 -4.23
N SER A 191 -19.49 9.01 -3.83
CA SER A 191 -20.65 8.95 -4.71
C SER A 191 -21.22 10.36 -4.97
N GLY A 192 -21.41 10.73 -6.24
CA GLY A 192 -22.22 11.90 -6.60
C GLY A 192 -21.63 13.27 -6.25
N GLY A 193 -20.30 13.39 -6.11
CA GLY A 193 -19.61 14.67 -5.88
C GLY A 193 -19.78 15.27 -4.48
N THR A 194 -20.36 14.52 -3.53
CA THR A 194 -20.51 14.92 -2.12
C THR A 194 -19.98 13.83 -1.21
N GLN A 195 -19.39 14.19 -0.06
CA GLN A 195 -18.97 13.24 0.96
C GLN A 195 -18.79 13.92 2.33
N SER A 196 -18.70 13.10 3.37
CA SER A 196 -18.17 13.52 4.68
C SER A 196 -16.64 13.54 4.66
N TYR A 197 -16.05 14.54 5.30
CA TYR A 197 -14.60 14.63 5.48
C TYR A 197 -14.25 14.27 6.93
N PRO A 198 -13.12 13.60 7.18
CA PRO A 198 -12.65 13.38 8.55
C PRO A 198 -12.56 14.70 9.30
N PHE A 199 -13.09 14.74 10.52
CA PHE A 199 -12.89 15.87 11.41
C PHE A 199 -11.44 15.81 11.92
N VAL A 200 -10.62 16.77 11.49
CA VAL A 200 -9.26 16.94 11.99
C VAL A 200 -9.31 17.98 13.11
N PRO A 201 -9.07 17.61 14.37
CA PRO A 201 -9.02 18.60 15.45
C PRO A 201 -7.80 19.51 15.27
N ASP A 202 -7.87 20.74 15.82
CA ASP A 202 -6.92 21.82 15.54
C ASP A 202 -5.46 21.47 15.84
N ASP A 203 -5.23 20.56 16.79
CA ASP A 203 -3.92 20.04 17.21
C ASP A 203 -3.32 19.00 16.24
N ALA A 204 -4.14 18.41 15.36
CA ALA A 204 -3.72 17.47 14.31
C ALA A 204 -3.54 18.15 12.93
N LEU A 205 -3.82 19.45 12.82
CA LEU A 205 -3.46 20.24 11.67
C LEU A 205 -1.95 20.53 11.73
N GLU A 206 -1.16 19.88 10.87
CA GLU A 206 0.24 20.31 10.67
C GLU A 206 0.24 21.78 10.21
N PRO A 207 1.17 22.62 10.70
CA PRO A 207 1.33 24.00 10.23
C PRO A 207 1.81 24.08 8.77
#